data_AF-A0A848XLB0-F1
#
_entry.id   AF-A0A848XLB0-F1
#
_cell.length_a   1.000
_cell.length_b   1.000
_cell.length_c   1.000
_cell.angle_alpha   90.00
_cell.angle_beta   90.00
_cell.angle_gamma   90.00
#
_symmetry.space_group_name_H-M   'P 1'
#
loop_
_entity.id
_entity.type
_entity.pdbx_description
1 polymer ?
#
loop_
_entity_poly.entity_id
_entity_poly.type
_entity_poly.pdbx_seq_one_letter_code
_entity_poly.pdbx_strand_id
1 'polypeptide(L)'
;MRIDPVVLRVTAPLLVIPALTMACSPNAVPPAPAPVPPVALIEPDSSTPATGLLVMAHGGGGEWDQAVAEAVAPLRHERPTALALGMADPLTLSAALDSLENRGVQRVAVVRLFVSGTSFLAQTRYLLGLGPAPARFISHHGSGSGHTIPDPIGHDLDVATHVDGLVDHEVTGRILVDRSRQLSRDPGSESVLWLAHGLGDPDANGRLEAAMANWAQGLHELGFAAAHAATLREDWPEARERA
;
A
#
# COMPACT_ATOMS: atom_id res chain seq x y z
N MET A 1 3.13 -10.48 14.42
CA MET A 1 4.60 -10.50 14.60
C MET A 1 5.09 -9.08 14.37
N ARG A 2 5.68 -8.46 15.41
CA ARG A 2 5.91 -7.01 15.45
C ARG A 2 7.07 -6.57 14.54
N ILE A 3 6.74 -6.15 13.32
CA ILE A 3 7.66 -5.41 12.43
C ILE A 3 7.40 -3.92 12.64
N ASP A 4 7.98 -3.36 13.71
CA ASP A 4 8.18 -1.91 13.78
C ASP A 4 9.12 -1.49 12.62
N PRO A 5 8.91 -0.34 11.95
CA PRO A 5 9.81 0.12 10.89
C PRO A 5 11.18 0.48 11.49
N VAL A 6 12.14 -0.45 11.39
CA VAL A 6 13.49 -0.28 11.95
C VAL A 6 14.28 0.72 11.11
N VAL A 7 14.33 1.97 11.58
CA VAL A 7 15.30 2.96 11.11
C VAL A 7 16.69 2.51 11.59
N LEU A 8 17.38 1.72 10.76
CA LEU A 8 18.74 1.27 10.97
C LEU A 8 19.70 2.47 10.93
N ARG A 9 19.95 3.07 12.09
CA ARG A 9 20.95 4.13 12.29
C ARG A 9 22.37 3.52 12.22
N VAL A 10 22.85 3.26 11.00
CA VAL A 10 24.21 2.75 10.74
C VAL A 10 25.24 3.87 10.90
N THR A 11 25.53 4.25 12.14
CA THR A 11 26.59 5.20 12.47
C THR A 11 27.95 4.49 12.56
N ALA A 12 28.54 4.16 11.41
CA ALA A 12 29.90 3.62 11.30
C ALA A 12 30.63 4.23 10.09
N PRO A 13 31.85 4.78 10.25
CA PRO A 13 32.52 5.52 9.18
C PRO A 13 33.34 4.62 8.24
N LEU A 14 33.28 4.89 6.93
CA LEU A 14 34.24 4.36 5.97
C LEU A 14 35.39 5.37 5.77
N LEU A 15 36.55 5.07 6.35
CA LEU A 15 37.84 5.75 6.17
C LEU A 15 38.43 5.36 4.78
N VAL A 16 39.27 6.10 4.04
CA VAL A 16 40.04 7.37 4.18
C VAL A 16 39.80 8.19 2.88
N ILE A 17 40.34 9.37 2.52
CA ILE A 17 41.60 10.15 2.73
C ILE A 17 41.23 11.66 2.91
N PRO A 18 41.99 12.49 3.67
CA PRO A 18 41.54 13.84 4.05
C PRO A 18 42.01 15.01 3.16
N ALA A 19 41.51 16.20 3.52
CA ALA A 19 42.05 17.56 3.31
C ALA A 19 41.30 18.50 2.35
N LEU A 20 40.30 19.22 2.88
CA LEU A 20 40.36 20.69 2.89
C LEU A 20 39.58 21.27 4.09
N THR A 21 40.10 22.33 4.71
CA THR A 21 39.47 23.01 5.86
C THR A 21 38.98 24.40 5.45
N MET A 22 37.71 24.74 5.71
CA MET A 22 37.30 26.14 5.91
C MET A 22 35.94 26.29 6.61
N ALA A 23 35.84 27.32 7.46
CA ALA A 23 34.66 28.03 7.96
C ALA A 23 33.39 27.26 8.40
N CYS A 24 33.04 27.43 9.68
CA CYS A 24 31.66 27.21 10.17
C CYS A 24 30.71 28.31 9.65
N SER A 25 29.41 27.99 9.56
CA SER A 25 28.32 28.97 9.60
C SER A 25 27.05 28.31 10.18
N PRO A 26 26.17 29.08 10.86
CA PRO A 26 25.11 28.51 11.70
C PRO A 26 23.87 28.06 10.92
N ASN A 27 23.11 27.17 11.54
CA ASN A 27 21.85 26.59 11.07
C ASN A 27 20.92 27.58 10.34
N ALA A 28 20.76 27.38 9.03
CA ALA A 28 19.55 27.77 8.33
C ALA A 28 18.61 26.56 8.31
N VAL A 29 17.64 26.51 9.23
CA VAL A 29 16.53 25.55 9.12
C VAL A 29 15.73 25.95 7.87
N PRO A 30 15.57 25.08 6.86
CA PRO A 30 14.80 25.42 5.68
C PRO A 30 13.34 25.72 6.10
N PRO A 31 12.69 26.73 5.50
CA PRO A 31 11.30 27.04 5.82
C PRO A 31 10.43 25.80 5.55
N ALA A 32 9.45 25.56 6.42
CA ALA A 32 8.50 24.48 6.18
C ALA A 32 7.84 24.69 4.80
N PRO A 33 7.83 23.67 3.92
CA PRO A 33 7.15 23.78 2.63
C PRO A 33 5.67 24.06 2.90
N ALA A 34 5.04 24.81 1.98
CA ALA A 34 3.63 25.14 2.08
C ALA A 34 2.77 23.87 2.26
N PRO A 35 1.67 23.93 3.03
CA PRO A 35 0.76 22.79 3.14
C PRO A 35 0.31 22.38 1.74
N VAL A 36 0.42 21.09 1.45
CA VAL A 36 -0.05 20.50 0.19
C VAL A 36 -1.53 20.89 0.03
N PRO A 37 -1.95 21.46 -1.12
CA PRO A 37 -3.37 21.70 -1.35
C PRO A 37 -4.12 20.38 -1.24
N PRO A 38 -5.29 20.34 -0.58
CA PRO A 38 -6.06 19.10 -0.48
C PRO A 38 -6.32 18.57 -1.89
N VAL A 39 -6.11 17.26 -2.09
CA VAL A 39 -6.62 16.57 -3.27
C VAL A 39 -8.11 16.86 -3.33
N ALA A 40 -8.58 17.39 -4.45
CA ALA A 40 -9.97 17.80 -4.59
C ALA A 40 -10.89 16.56 -4.53
N LEU A 41 -11.35 16.25 -3.32
CA LEU A 41 -12.41 15.27 -3.11
C LEU A 41 -13.62 15.77 -3.90
N ILE A 42 -14.14 14.93 -4.79
CA ILE A 42 -15.33 15.26 -5.55
C ILE A 42 -16.49 15.35 -4.55
N GLU A 43 -16.96 16.57 -4.32
CA GLU A 43 -18.13 16.85 -3.47
C GLU A 43 -19.30 15.97 -3.92
N PRO A 44 -19.89 15.18 -3.02
CA PRO A 44 -20.90 14.19 -3.40
C PRO A 44 -22.20 14.87 -3.81
N ASP A 45 -22.62 14.70 -5.06
CA ASP A 45 -23.93 15.16 -5.53
C ASP A 45 -25.04 14.45 -4.73
N SER A 46 -25.72 15.25 -3.91
CA SER A 46 -26.71 14.82 -2.92
C SER A 46 -28.02 14.30 -3.52
N SER A 47 -28.17 14.30 -4.85
CA SER A 47 -29.25 13.63 -5.57
C SER A 47 -29.00 12.13 -5.82
N THR A 48 -27.78 11.64 -5.55
CA THR A 48 -27.38 10.26 -5.89
C THR A 48 -27.36 9.34 -4.65
N PRO A 49 -27.80 8.07 -4.73
CA PRO A 49 -27.62 7.09 -3.65
C PRO A 49 -26.16 7.03 -3.19
N ALA A 50 -25.93 7.21 -1.89
CA ALA A 50 -24.59 7.46 -1.34
C ALA A 50 -23.61 6.32 -1.68
N THR A 51 -22.53 6.64 -2.39
CA THR A 51 -21.51 5.65 -2.75
C THR A 51 -20.75 5.21 -1.51
N GLY A 52 -20.86 3.92 -1.18
CA GLY A 52 -20.05 3.31 -0.13
C GLY A 52 -18.66 2.95 -0.61
N LEU A 53 -17.72 2.83 0.33
CA LEU A 53 -16.38 2.30 0.08
C LEU A 53 -16.29 0.87 0.61
N LEU A 54 -15.78 -0.05 -0.21
CA LEU A 54 -15.30 -1.35 0.27
C LEU A 54 -13.78 -1.36 0.11
N VAL A 55 -13.07 -1.22 1.22
CA VAL A 55 -11.61 -1.30 1.24
C VAL A 55 -11.21 -2.77 1.34
N MET A 56 -10.32 -3.23 0.46
CA MET A 56 -9.74 -4.57 0.49
C MET A 56 -8.27 -4.49 0.85
N ALA A 57 -7.81 -5.36 1.74
CA ALA A 57 -6.37 -5.52 2.03
C ALA A 57 -5.99 -7.00 2.17
N HIS A 58 -4.68 -7.27 2.22
CA HIS A 58 -4.13 -8.63 2.27
C HIS A 58 -4.64 -9.43 3.48
N GLY A 59 -4.70 -8.81 4.66
CA GLY A 59 -4.82 -9.54 5.93
C GLY A 59 -3.50 -10.20 6.32
N GLY A 60 -3.13 -10.15 7.60
CA GLY A 60 -1.81 -10.55 8.10
C GLY A 60 -1.77 -10.96 9.59
N GLY A 61 -2.93 -11.03 10.24
CA GLY A 61 -3.04 -11.29 11.68
C GLY A 61 -3.17 -9.99 12.48
N GLY A 62 -3.67 -10.12 13.71
CA GLY A 62 -4.30 -9.03 14.46
C GLY A 62 -3.54 -7.69 14.55
N GLU A 63 -2.21 -7.69 14.68
CA GLU A 63 -1.41 -6.45 14.71
C GLU A 63 -1.48 -5.68 13.37
N TRP A 64 -1.40 -6.40 12.24
CA TRP A 64 -1.50 -5.83 10.90
C TRP A 64 -2.95 -5.47 10.56
N ASP A 65 -3.88 -6.38 10.86
CA ASP A 65 -5.30 -6.22 10.57
C ASP A 65 -5.89 -4.99 11.31
N GLN A 66 -5.45 -4.77 12.55
CA GLN A 66 -5.78 -3.58 13.34
C GLN A 66 -5.18 -2.29 12.73
N ALA A 67 -3.91 -2.31 12.30
CA ALA A 67 -3.28 -1.13 11.69
C ALA A 67 -3.99 -0.70 10.38
N VAL A 68 -4.45 -1.66 9.57
CA VAL A 68 -5.30 -1.39 8.41
C VAL A 68 -6.66 -0.83 8.84
N ALA A 69 -7.29 -1.40 9.86
CA ALA A 69 -8.59 -0.92 10.37
C ALA A 69 -8.52 0.51 10.92
N GLU A 70 -7.42 0.88 11.59
CA GLU A 70 -7.15 2.23 12.09
C GLU A 70 -6.90 3.23 10.95
N ALA A 71 -6.10 2.86 9.95
CA ALA A 71 -5.86 3.70 8.76
C ALA A 71 -7.14 3.98 7.95
N VAL A 72 -8.08 3.03 7.93
CA VAL A 72 -9.39 3.17 7.25
C VAL A 72 -10.44 3.86 8.12
N ALA A 73 -10.24 3.96 9.44
CA ALA A 73 -11.24 4.49 10.36
C ALA A 73 -11.75 5.92 10.04
N PRO A 74 -10.90 6.89 9.65
CA PRO A 74 -11.36 8.25 9.32
C PRO A 74 -12.43 8.30 8.23
N LEU A 75 -12.29 7.47 7.18
CA LEU A 75 -13.21 7.44 6.03
C LEU A 75 -14.65 7.09 6.43
N ARG A 76 -14.84 6.36 7.55
CA ARG A 76 -16.16 5.98 8.09
C ARG A 76 -16.96 7.19 8.59
N HIS A 77 -16.33 8.32 8.86
CA HIS A 77 -17.00 9.57 9.21
C HIS A 77 -17.46 10.37 7.98
N GLU A 78 -16.83 10.15 6.82
CA GLU A 78 -17.16 10.83 5.56
C GLU A 78 -18.23 10.10 4.75
N ARG A 79 -18.17 8.75 4.72
CA ARG A 79 -19.11 7.92 3.95
C ARG A 79 -19.15 6.46 4.45
N PRO A 80 -20.26 5.71 4.20
CA PRO A 80 -20.36 4.30 4.58
C PRO A 80 -19.17 3.49 4.05
N THR A 81 -18.37 2.94 4.96
CA THR A 81 -17.10 2.29 4.61
C THR A 81 -16.99 0.92 5.31
N ALA A 82 -16.74 -0.12 4.53
CA ALA A 82 -16.46 -1.48 4.98
C ALA A 82 -15.00 -1.87 4.68
N LEU A 83 -14.52 -2.93 5.35
CA LEU A 83 -13.16 -3.48 5.20
C LEU A 83 -13.25 -5.00 5.02
N ALA A 84 -12.66 -5.52 3.94
CA ALA A 84 -12.46 -6.93 3.68
C ALA A 84 -10.96 -7.28 3.77
N LEU A 85 -10.64 -8.38 4.45
CA LEU A 85 -9.28 -8.85 4.70
C LEU A 85 -9.14 -10.31 4.21
N GLY A 86 -7.95 -10.73 3.82
CA GLY A 86 -7.73 -12.10 3.34
C GLY A 86 -7.70 -12.24 1.82
N MET A 87 -7.09 -11.28 1.10
CA MET A 87 -6.71 -11.47 -0.32
C MET A 87 -7.88 -11.77 -1.28
N ALA A 88 -8.99 -11.03 -1.15
CA ALA A 88 -10.24 -11.31 -1.87
C ALA A 88 -10.86 -12.67 -1.46
N ASP A 89 -10.91 -12.93 -0.16
CA ASP A 89 -11.69 -14.02 0.43
C ASP A 89 -13.20 -13.77 0.24
N PRO A 90 -13.99 -14.77 -0.23
CA PRO A 90 -15.43 -14.59 -0.49
C PRO A 90 -16.26 -14.25 0.76
N LEU A 91 -15.91 -14.77 1.93
CA LEU A 91 -16.69 -14.59 3.15
C LEU A 91 -16.54 -13.16 3.67
N THR A 92 -15.31 -12.64 3.69
CA THR A 92 -15.08 -11.25 4.12
C THR A 92 -15.58 -10.23 3.10
N LEU A 93 -15.56 -10.56 1.80
CA LEU A 93 -16.15 -9.74 0.75
C LEU A 93 -17.68 -9.69 0.87
N SER A 94 -18.35 -10.84 1.05
CA SER A 94 -19.80 -10.88 1.26
C SER A 94 -20.19 -10.05 2.47
N ALA A 95 -19.60 -10.32 3.64
CA ALA A 95 -19.91 -9.58 4.86
C ALA A 95 -19.65 -8.06 4.75
N ALA A 96 -18.69 -7.64 3.93
CA ALA A 96 -18.42 -6.22 3.66
C ALA A 96 -19.46 -5.58 2.73
N LEU A 97 -19.95 -6.31 1.72
CA LEU A 97 -21.05 -5.89 0.85
C LEU A 97 -22.38 -5.85 1.63
N ASP A 98 -22.72 -6.92 2.35
CA ASP A 98 -23.88 -7.02 3.24
C ASP A 98 -23.92 -5.83 4.22
N SER A 99 -22.76 -5.49 4.80
CA SER A 99 -22.62 -4.35 5.71
C SER A 99 -22.92 -3.00 5.04
N LEU A 100 -22.60 -2.83 3.76
CA LEU A 100 -22.91 -1.61 2.99
C LEU A 100 -24.40 -1.57 2.60
N GLU A 101 -24.95 -2.66 2.08
CA GLU A 101 -26.35 -2.77 1.69
C GLU A 101 -27.31 -2.55 2.88
N ASN A 102 -27.01 -3.14 4.05
CA ASN A 102 -27.75 -2.90 5.31
C ASN A 102 -27.68 -1.45 5.82
N ARG A 103 -26.84 -0.59 5.21
CA ARG A 103 -26.80 0.87 5.45
C ARG A 103 -27.46 1.70 4.34
N GLY A 104 -28.18 1.05 3.40
CA GLY A 104 -28.84 1.71 2.27
C GLY A 104 -27.90 2.15 1.15
N VAL A 105 -26.66 1.63 1.11
CA VAL A 105 -25.75 1.83 -0.02
C VAL A 105 -26.26 1.03 -1.21
N GLN A 106 -26.33 1.66 -2.39
CA GLN A 106 -26.68 1.00 -3.65
C GLN A 106 -25.51 0.94 -4.65
N ARG A 107 -24.45 1.72 -4.41
CA ARG A 107 -23.27 1.81 -5.26
C ARG A 107 -22.00 1.69 -4.42
N VAL A 108 -21.05 0.85 -4.82
CA VAL A 108 -19.84 0.55 -4.04
C VAL A 108 -18.58 0.75 -4.87
N ALA A 109 -17.71 1.64 -4.41
CA ALA A 109 -16.35 1.75 -4.91
C ALA A 109 -15.43 0.80 -4.12
N VAL A 110 -14.92 -0.22 -4.81
CA VAL A 110 -14.04 -1.25 -4.25
C VAL A 110 -12.58 -0.82 -4.41
N VAL A 111 -11.96 -0.43 -3.31
CA VAL A 111 -10.59 0.10 -3.23
C VAL A 111 -9.63 -1.01 -2.79
N ARG A 112 -8.71 -1.41 -3.66
CA ARG A 112 -7.78 -2.52 -3.46
C ARG A 112 -6.42 -2.03 -2.97
N LEU A 113 -6.17 -2.14 -1.66
CA LEU A 113 -4.88 -1.80 -1.03
C LEU A 113 -3.86 -2.93 -1.24
N PHE A 114 -3.43 -3.11 -2.49
CA PHE A 114 -2.34 -4.01 -2.87
C PHE A 114 -1.22 -3.24 -3.58
N VAL A 115 0.01 -3.71 -3.41
CA VAL A 115 1.20 -3.08 -4.02
C VAL A 115 1.12 -3.11 -5.53
N SER A 116 0.84 -4.28 -6.14
CA SER A 116 0.68 -4.42 -7.59
C SER A 116 -0.80 -4.41 -7.99
N GLY A 117 -1.14 -3.72 -9.08
CA GLY A 117 -2.51 -3.70 -9.60
C GLY A 117 -3.06 -5.08 -9.96
N THR A 118 -2.20 -6.04 -10.35
CA THR A 118 -2.62 -7.41 -10.69
C THR A 118 -2.98 -8.26 -9.48
N SER A 119 -2.51 -7.92 -8.28
CA SER A 119 -2.76 -8.68 -7.04
C SER A 119 -4.26 -8.87 -6.80
N PHE A 120 -4.69 -10.14 -6.87
CA PHE A 120 -6.07 -10.59 -6.69
C PHE A 120 -7.10 -9.92 -7.63
N LEU A 121 -6.68 -9.22 -8.69
CA LEU A 121 -7.58 -8.45 -9.57
C LEU A 121 -8.62 -9.34 -10.25
N ALA A 122 -8.18 -10.43 -10.88
CA ALA A 122 -9.09 -11.35 -11.58
C ALA A 122 -10.06 -12.05 -10.61
N GLN A 123 -9.57 -12.47 -9.45
CA GLN A 123 -10.38 -13.07 -8.37
C GLN A 123 -11.42 -12.07 -7.83
N THR A 124 -10.99 -10.85 -7.50
CA THR A 124 -11.88 -9.76 -7.04
C THR A 124 -12.96 -9.45 -8.07
N ARG A 125 -12.59 -9.27 -9.35
CA ARG A 125 -13.56 -8.95 -10.41
C ARG A 125 -14.57 -10.07 -10.59
N TYR A 126 -14.13 -11.32 -10.60
CA TYR A 126 -15.02 -12.47 -10.76
C TYR A 126 -16.01 -12.61 -9.59
N LEU A 127 -15.53 -12.50 -8.35
CA LEU A 127 -16.37 -12.59 -7.15
C LEU A 127 -17.44 -11.49 -7.09
N LEU A 128 -17.19 -10.34 -7.71
CA LEU A 128 -18.11 -9.20 -7.81
C LEU A 128 -18.93 -9.17 -9.11
N GLY A 129 -18.93 -10.25 -9.90
CA GLY A 129 -19.64 -10.32 -11.20
C GLY A 129 -19.05 -9.46 -12.32
N LEU A 130 -17.93 -8.76 -12.09
CA LEU A 130 -17.26 -7.83 -13.00
C LEU A 130 -16.37 -8.51 -14.06
N GLY A 131 -16.39 -9.84 -14.18
CA GLY A 131 -15.55 -10.55 -15.15
C GLY A 131 -15.67 -12.07 -15.10
N PRO A 132 -15.01 -12.77 -16.06
CA PRO A 132 -14.98 -14.23 -16.11
C PRO A 132 -14.13 -14.82 -14.97
N ALA A 133 -14.32 -16.11 -14.70
CA ALA A 133 -13.56 -16.86 -13.70
C ALA A 133 -12.04 -16.78 -13.95
N PRO A 134 -11.21 -16.61 -12.90
CA PRO A 134 -9.77 -16.52 -13.04
C PRO A 134 -9.16 -17.90 -13.36
N ALA A 135 -8.08 -17.94 -14.14
CA ALA A 135 -7.36 -19.18 -14.45
C ALA A 135 -6.73 -19.85 -13.22
N ARG A 136 -6.58 -19.13 -12.11
CA ARG A 136 -6.17 -19.63 -10.79
C ARG A 136 -6.86 -18.78 -9.71
N PHE A 137 -7.43 -19.45 -8.71
CA PHE A 137 -7.97 -18.85 -7.50
C PHE A 137 -7.01 -19.12 -6.32
N ILE A 138 -6.95 -18.22 -5.33
CA ILE A 138 -6.11 -18.36 -4.14
C ILE A 138 -7.01 -18.19 -2.90
N SER A 139 -7.04 -19.23 -2.06
CA SER A 139 -7.82 -19.26 -0.81
C SER A 139 -6.88 -19.55 0.36
N HIS A 140 -6.96 -18.77 1.44
CA HIS A 140 -6.19 -19.01 2.66
C HIS A 140 -6.92 -19.86 3.71
N HIS A 141 -8.23 -20.09 3.55
CA HIS A 141 -9.01 -20.97 4.42
C HIS A 141 -9.02 -22.42 3.94
N GLY A 142 -8.08 -23.22 4.42
CA GLY A 142 -8.21 -24.67 4.49
C GLY A 142 -7.01 -25.48 3.95
N SER A 143 -6.58 -26.47 4.74
CA SER A 143 -5.71 -27.54 4.25
C SER A 143 -6.52 -28.50 3.37
N GLY A 144 -6.59 -28.20 2.07
CA GLY A 144 -7.36 -29.00 1.12
C GLY A 144 -6.96 -28.74 -0.33
N SER A 145 -6.81 -29.80 -1.12
CA SER A 145 -6.46 -29.74 -2.55
C SER A 145 -7.66 -29.34 -3.44
N GLY A 146 -8.42 -28.32 -3.03
CA GLY A 146 -9.60 -27.84 -3.75
C GLY A 146 -9.22 -26.96 -4.93
N HIS A 147 -9.37 -27.46 -6.16
CA HIS A 147 -9.28 -26.66 -7.39
C HIS A 147 -10.61 -25.96 -7.73
N THR A 148 -11.58 -25.98 -6.81
CA THR A 148 -12.92 -25.41 -6.96
C THR A 148 -12.88 -23.90 -6.77
N ILE A 149 -13.00 -23.18 -7.87
CA ILE A 149 -13.38 -21.76 -7.86
C ILE A 149 -14.79 -21.66 -7.24
N PRO A 150 -15.00 -20.84 -6.18
CA PRO A 150 -16.34 -20.61 -5.61
C PRO A 150 -17.20 -19.76 -6.56
N ASP A 151 -18.51 -19.88 -6.48
CA ASP A 151 -19.43 -19.04 -7.27
C ASP A 151 -19.27 -17.54 -6.93
N PRO A 152 -19.64 -16.61 -7.86
CA PRO A 152 -19.70 -15.19 -7.57
C PRO A 152 -20.63 -14.85 -6.41
N ILE A 153 -20.34 -13.77 -5.69
CA ILE A 153 -21.14 -13.29 -4.57
C ILE A 153 -22.42 -12.67 -5.14
N GLY A 154 -23.59 -13.17 -4.73
CA GLY A 154 -24.88 -12.60 -5.11
C GLY A 154 -25.15 -11.30 -4.37
N HIS A 155 -25.30 -10.19 -5.10
CA HIS A 155 -25.65 -8.87 -4.57
C HIS A 155 -26.40 -8.05 -5.64
N ASP A 156 -27.29 -7.14 -5.22
CA ASP A 156 -27.98 -6.19 -6.12
C ASP A 156 -27.23 -4.83 -6.22
N LEU A 157 -26.02 -4.74 -5.67
CA LEU A 157 -25.18 -3.54 -5.64
C LEU A 157 -24.50 -3.25 -6.99
N ASP A 158 -24.47 -1.97 -7.39
CA ASP A 158 -23.64 -1.45 -8.49
C ASP A 158 -22.19 -1.28 -8.01
N VAL A 159 -21.26 -2.10 -8.53
CA VAL A 159 -19.88 -2.23 -8.04
C VAL A 159 -18.87 -1.80 -9.09
N ALA A 160 -17.87 -1.00 -8.67
CA ALA A 160 -16.75 -0.59 -9.50
C ALA A 160 -15.40 -0.78 -8.77
N THR A 161 -14.34 -1.11 -9.50
CA THR A 161 -12.96 -1.21 -8.95
C THR A 161 -11.91 -0.75 -9.95
N HIS A 162 -10.77 -0.27 -9.46
CA HIS A 162 -9.62 0.13 -10.26
C HIS A 162 -8.73 -1.07 -10.63
N VAL A 163 -7.98 -0.97 -11.73
CA VAL A 163 -7.03 -2.01 -12.18
C VAL A 163 -5.63 -1.83 -11.58
N ASP A 164 -5.29 -0.59 -11.25
CA ASP A 164 -3.99 -0.12 -10.78
C ASP A 164 -3.73 -0.52 -9.33
N GLY A 165 -2.47 -0.58 -8.91
CA GLY A 165 -2.03 -0.81 -7.53
C GLY A 165 -1.37 0.41 -6.91
N LEU A 166 -0.92 0.28 -5.67
CA LEU A 166 -0.19 1.36 -4.99
C LEU A 166 1.13 1.72 -5.70
N VAL A 167 1.77 0.76 -6.38
CA VAL A 167 3.00 1.00 -7.15
C VAL A 167 2.79 1.92 -8.36
N ASP A 168 1.57 1.95 -8.89
CA ASP A 168 1.22 2.66 -10.12
C ASP A 168 0.79 4.12 -9.87
N HIS A 169 0.68 4.55 -8.59
CA HIS A 169 0.11 5.84 -8.20
C HIS A 169 1.10 6.78 -7.47
N GLU A 170 1.22 8.02 -7.95
CA GLU A 170 2.22 9.00 -7.45
C GLU A 170 2.15 9.29 -5.94
N VAL A 171 0.96 9.19 -5.35
CA VAL A 171 0.74 9.47 -3.92
C VAL A 171 1.51 8.49 -3.01
N THR A 172 1.78 7.26 -3.48
CA THR A 172 2.47 6.24 -2.69
C THR A 172 3.91 6.64 -2.38
N GLY A 173 4.65 7.11 -3.40
CA GLY A 173 5.99 7.65 -3.20
C GLY A 173 5.99 8.84 -2.26
N ARG A 174 5.02 9.74 -2.41
CA ARG A 174 4.86 10.93 -1.55
C ARG A 174 4.59 10.55 -0.08
N ILE A 175 3.70 9.58 0.18
CA ILE A 175 3.43 9.04 1.51
C ILE A 175 4.70 8.45 2.15
N LEU A 176 5.52 7.72 1.37
CA LEU A 176 6.78 7.15 1.87
C LEU A 176 7.85 8.23 2.15
N VAL A 177 7.96 9.26 1.31
CA VAL A 177 8.83 10.43 1.52
C VAL A 177 8.41 11.21 2.78
N ASP A 178 7.13 11.59 2.88
CA ASP A 178 6.60 12.30 4.06
C ASP A 178 6.74 11.48 5.33
N ARG A 179 6.53 10.15 5.27
CA ARG A 179 6.71 9.28 6.44
C ARG A 179 8.18 9.18 6.86
N SER A 180 9.11 9.11 5.92
CA SER A 180 10.54 9.11 6.21
C SER A 180 10.97 10.43 6.86
N ARG A 181 10.46 11.55 6.34
CA ARG A 181 10.65 12.89 6.90
C ARG A 181 10.12 13.03 8.33
N GLN A 182 8.95 12.46 8.64
CA GLN A 182 8.37 12.45 10.00
C GLN A 182 9.19 11.65 11.02
N LEU A 183 9.96 10.66 10.57
CA LEU A 183 10.80 9.80 11.43
C LEU A 183 12.23 10.35 11.60
N SER A 184 12.64 11.25 10.71
CA SER A 184 13.96 11.88 10.71
C SER A 184 14.10 12.98 11.77
N ARG A 185 15.33 13.25 12.18
CA ARG A 185 15.72 14.36 13.07
C ARG A 185 16.73 15.29 12.42
N ASP A 186 17.61 14.72 11.60
CA ASP A 186 18.63 15.42 10.83
C ASP A 186 18.91 14.61 9.55
N PRO A 187 18.24 14.92 8.42
CA PRO A 187 18.44 14.19 7.17
C PRO A 187 19.91 14.14 6.74
N GLY A 188 20.67 15.22 6.98
CA GLY A 188 22.07 15.34 6.55
C GLY A 188 23.03 14.34 7.22
N SER A 189 22.61 13.68 8.30
CA SER A 189 23.37 12.59 8.94
C SER A 189 22.61 11.25 8.99
N GLU A 190 21.45 11.16 8.35
CA GLU A 190 20.56 9.99 8.37
C GLU A 190 20.42 9.38 6.97
N SER A 191 20.53 8.06 6.88
CA SER A 191 20.31 7.29 5.66
C SER A 191 19.02 6.47 5.75
N VAL A 192 18.33 6.31 4.63
CA VAL A 192 17.06 5.57 4.54
C VAL A 192 17.24 4.31 3.68
N LEU A 193 16.73 3.19 4.19
CA LEU A 193 16.46 1.99 3.41
C LEU A 193 14.96 1.71 3.47
N TRP A 194 14.30 1.73 2.32
CA TRP A 194 12.97 1.15 2.18
C TRP A 194 13.08 -0.32 1.77
N LEU A 195 12.30 -1.17 2.43
CA LEU A 195 12.38 -2.61 2.26
C LEU A 195 10.96 -3.16 2.07
N ALA A 196 10.71 -3.72 0.90
CA ALA A 196 9.44 -4.37 0.58
C ALA A 196 9.59 -5.90 0.60
N HIS A 197 8.49 -6.61 0.83
CA HIS A 197 8.42 -8.06 0.63
C HIS A 197 8.78 -8.46 -0.81
N GLY A 198 8.46 -7.61 -1.80
CA GLY A 198 8.68 -7.91 -3.21
C GLY A 198 7.55 -8.74 -3.83
N LEU A 199 7.83 -9.32 -5.00
CA LEU A 199 6.88 -10.07 -5.82
C LEU A 199 7.56 -11.31 -6.42
N GLY A 200 6.81 -12.40 -6.59
CA GLY A 200 7.34 -13.65 -7.16
C GLY A 200 7.68 -13.54 -8.64
N ASP A 201 6.84 -12.86 -9.41
CA ASP A 201 7.11 -12.56 -10.83
C ASP A 201 8.31 -11.61 -10.98
N PRO A 202 9.38 -11.98 -11.72
CA PRO A 202 10.58 -11.14 -11.86
C PRO A 202 10.30 -9.76 -12.47
N ASP A 203 9.46 -9.69 -13.51
CA ASP A 203 9.18 -8.43 -14.20
C ASP A 203 8.35 -7.48 -13.33
N ALA A 204 7.37 -8.01 -12.58
CA ALA A 204 6.62 -7.23 -11.59
C ALA A 204 7.51 -6.76 -10.44
N ASN A 205 8.45 -7.58 -9.97
CA ASN A 205 9.41 -7.19 -8.94
C ASN A 205 10.32 -6.06 -9.44
N GLY A 206 10.86 -6.17 -10.66
CA GLY A 206 11.67 -5.11 -11.27
C GLY A 206 10.92 -3.80 -11.47
N ARG A 207 9.61 -3.85 -11.79
CA ARG A 207 8.75 -2.64 -11.82
C ARG A 207 8.59 -2.01 -10.43
N LEU A 208 8.41 -2.83 -9.39
CA LEU A 208 8.34 -2.35 -7.99
C LEU A 208 9.67 -1.72 -7.55
N GLU A 209 10.80 -2.34 -7.85
CA GLU A 209 12.13 -1.84 -7.51
C GLU A 209 12.44 -0.52 -8.23
N ALA A 210 12.11 -0.42 -9.53
CA ALA A 210 12.22 0.83 -10.28
C ALA A 210 11.32 1.94 -9.72
N ALA A 211 10.08 1.63 -9.33
CA ALA A 211 9.17 2.60 -8.72
C ALA A 211 9.69 3.11 -7.37
N MET A 212 10.13 2.21 -6.47
CA MET A 212 10.70 2.60 -5.18
C MET A 212 12.01 3.38 -5.32
N ALA A 213 12.88 3.02 -6.27
CA ALA A 213 14.11 3.75 -6.56
C ALA A 213 13.83 5.17 -7.11
N ASN A 214 12.79 5.33 -7.93
CA ASN A 214 12.35 6.65 -8.39
C ASN A 214 11.79 7.49 -7.23
N TRP A 215 10.91 6.92 -6.39
CA TRP A 215 10.38 7.61 -5.21
C TRP A 215 11.47 8.00 -4.20
N ALA A 216 12.53 7.21 -4.08
CA ALA A 216 13.67 7.49 -3.19
C ALA A 216 14.46 8.75 -3.62
N GLN A 217 14.30 9.25 -4.85
CA GLN A 217 14.89 10.53 -5.28
C GLN A 217 14.35 11.70 -4.43
N GLY A 218 13.08 11.67 -4.03
CA GLY A 218 12.47 12.67 -3.14
C GLY A 218 13.07 12.71 -1.73
N LEU A 219 13.82 11.68 -1.32
CA LEU A 219 14.61 11.71 -0.08
C LEU A 219 15.94 12.46 -0.27
N HIS A 220 16.57 12.34 -1.43
CA HIS A 220 17.75 13.16 -1.74
C HIS A 220 17.39 14.64 -1.86
N GLU A 221 16.19 14.98 -2.38
CA GLU A 221 15.65 16.35 -2.37
C GLU A 221 15.39 16.91 -0.96
N LEU A 222 15.05 16.05 0.00
CA LEU A 222 14.95 16.38 1.44
C LEU A 222 16.32 16.43 2.15
N GLY A 223 17.42 16.16 1.45
CA GLY A 223 18.78 16.20 2.00
C GLY A 223 19.17 15.00 2.85
N PHE A 224 18.52 13.83 2.68
CA PHE A 224 18.98 12.60 3.33
C PHE A 224 20.37 12.18 2.81
N ALA A 225 21.24 11.73 3.72
CA ALA A 225 22.63 11.39 3.42
C ALA A 225 22.78 10.26 2.38
N ALA A 226 21.84 9.31 2.36
CA ALA A 226 21.63 8.37 1.27
C ALA A 226 20.21 7.77 1.33
N ALA A 227 19.62 7.44 0.18
CA ALA A 227 18.35 6.71 0.11
C ALA A 227 18.46 5.50 -0.82
N HIS A 228 18.02 4.34 -0.32
CA HIS A 228 18.02 3.05 -1.02
C HIS A 228 16.65 2.37 -0.90
N ALA A 229 16.33 1.52 -1.88
CA ALA A 229 15.16 0.64 -1.85
C ALA A 229 15.54 -0.77 -2.29
N ALA A 230 14.93 -1.79 -1.66
CA ALA A 230 15.20 -3.21 -1.95
C ALA A 230 13.96 -4.09 -1.74
N THR A 231 13.99 -5.32 -2.27
CA THR A 231 12.99 -6.36 -2.00
C THR A 231 13.59 -7.57 -1.28
N LEU A 232 12.85 -8.21 -0.37
CA LEU A 232 13.29 -9.39 0.39
C LEU A 232 13.03 -10.71 -0.34
N ARG A 233 11.87 -10.83 -0.97
CA ARG A 233 11.39 -11.98 -1.75
C ARG A 233 11.45 -13.31 -0.99
N GLU A 234 11.23 -13.27 0.32
CA GLU A 234 11.54 -14.35 1.25
C GLU A 234 10.77 -15.66 0.99
N ASP A 235 9.56 -15.53 0.42
CA ASP A 235 8.66 -16.62 0.01
C ASP A 235 9.08 -17.30 -1.31
N TRP A 236 10.07 -16.77 -2.02
CA TRP A 236 10.57 -17.27 -3.30
C TRP A 236 12.07 -17.60 -3.19
N PRO A 237 12.46 -18.80 -2.69
CA PRO A 237 13.85 -19.11 -2.34
C PRO A 237 14.88 -18.82 -3.43
N GLU A 238 14.60 -19.22 -4.68
CA GLU A 238 15.48 -18.95 -5.82
C GLU A 238 15.68 -17.45 -6.10
N ALA A 239 14.66 -16.63 -5.83
CA ALA A 239 14.71 -15.19 -6.04
C ALA A 239 15.40 -14.47 -4.88
N ARG A 240 15.17 -14.91 -3.64
CA ARG A 240 15.88 -14.46 -2.43
C ARG A 240 17.39 -14.71 -2.51
N GLU A 241 17.83 -15.79 -3.16
CA GLU A 241 19.25 -16.07 -3.40
C GLU A 241 19.90 -15.16 -4.47
N ARG A 242 19.12 -14.24 -5.07
CA ARG A 242 19.56 -13.29 -6.10
C ARG A 242 19.30 -11.82 -5.73
N ALA A 243 18.88 -11.55 -4.49
CA ALA A 243 18.56 -10.22 -3.95
C ALA A 243 19.62 -9.77 -2.92
#